data_AF-A0A416HRI1-F1
#
_entry.id   AF-A0A416HRI1-F1
#
_cell.length_a   1.000
_cell.length_b   1.000
_cell.length_c   1.000
_cell.angle_alpha   90.00
_cell.angle_beta   90.00
_cell.angle_gamma   90.00
#
_symmetry.space_group_name_H-M   'P 1'
#
loop_
_entity.id
_entity.type
_entity.pdbx_description
1 polymer ?
#
loop_
_entity_poly.entity_id
_entity_poly.type
_entity_poly.pdbx_seq_one_letter_code
_entity_poly.pdbx_strand_id
1 'polypeptide(L)'
;MKEELEFFQAWWKILKKYWNPPAKDNESKEAEKFWESLISDCRNLRKRYDHNELFEPFARKICLDLIDEIDRRAVELHKKER
;
A
#
# COMPACT_ATOMS: atom_id res chain seq x y z
N MET A 1 17.78 12.15 4.51
CA MET A 1 18.47 11.02 3.83
C MET A 1 18.34 9.66 4.53
N LYS A 2 18.77 9.47 5.81
CA LYS A 2 18.67 8.13 6.46
C LYS A 2 17.21 7.66 6.61
N GLU A 3 16.35 8.52 7.14
CA GLU A 3 14.91 8.23 7.33
C GLU A 3 14.19 7.96 6.01
N GLU A 4 14.50 8.74 4.97
CA GLU A 4 13.99 8.51 3.60
C GLU A 4 14.39 7.13 3.08
N LEU A 5 15.66 6.74 3.22
CA LEU A 5 16.12 5.42 2.77
C LEU A 5 15.40 4.29 3.52
N GLU A 6 15.29 4.41 4.84
CA GLU A 6 14.56 3.44 5.66
C GLU A 6 13.08 3.36 5.27
N PHE A 7 12.47 4.51 4.97
CA PHE A 7 11.10 4.60 4.48
C PHE A 7 10.94 3.85 3.16
N PHE A 8 11.77 4.15 2.16
CA PHE A 8 11.67 3.52 0.85
C PHE A 8 11.95 2.01 0.89
N GLN A 9 12.88 1.57 1.75
CA GLN A 9 13.13 0.14 1.95
C GLN A 9 11.91 -0.57 2.55
N ALA A 10 11.23 0.05 3.53
CA ALA A 10 10.02 -0.50 4.11
C ALA A 10 8.85 -0.44 3.14
N TRP A 11 8.66 0.67 2.44
CA TRP A 11 7.65 0.85 1.40
C TRP A 11 7.79 -0.20 0.30
N TRP A 12 9.02 -0.46 -0.17
CA TRP A 12 9.29 -1.46 -1.20
C TRP A 12 8.94 -2.89 -0.74
N LYS A 13 9.08 -3.19 0.55
CA LYS A 13 8.64 -4.48 1.12
C LYS A 13 7.11 -4.60 1.08
N ILE A 14 6.39 -3.53 1.41
CA ILE A 14 4.92 -3.49 1.34
C ILE A 14 4.47 -3.68 -0.11
N LEU A 15 5.01 -2.90 -1.06
CA LEU A 15 4.69 -3.03 -2.48
C LEU A 15 4.81 -4.49 -2.96
N LYS A 16 5.95 -5.13 -2.71
CA LYS A 16 6.17 -6.53 -3.11
C LYS A 16 5.19 -7.51 -2.45
N LYS A 17 4.86 -7.29 -1.18
CA LYS A 17 3.91 -8.14 -0.43
C LYS A 17 2.50 -8.11 -1.03
N TYR A 18 2.06 -6.95 -1.51
CA TYR A 18 0.70 -6.74 -2.01
C TYR A 18 0.60 -6.64 -3.54
N TRP A 19 1.68 -6.95 -4.26
CA TRP A 19 1.74 -6.80 -5.72
C TRP A 19 0.77 -7.70 -6.49
N ASN A 20 0.20 -8.73 -5.87
CA ASN A 20 -0.79 -9.60 -6.51
C ASN A 20 -2.13 -9.53 -5.77
N PRO A 21 -2.91 -8.45 -5.97
CA PRO A 21 -4.18 -8.27 -5.27
C PRO A 21 -5.28 -9.22 -5.77
N PRO A 22 -6.25 -9.56 -4.89
CA PRO A 22 -7.46 -10.26 -5.29
C PRO A 22 -8.32 -9.40 -6.22
N ALA A 23 -9.27 -10.04 -6.92
CA ALA A 23 -10.28 -9.32 -7.69
C ALA A 23 -11.11 -8.40 -6.79
N LYS A 24 -11.61 -7.29 -7.36
CA LYS A 24 -12.38 -6.29 -6.59
C LYS A 24 -13.77 -6.76 -6.17
N ASP A 25 -14.34 -7.68 -6.93
CA ASP A 25 -15.61 -8.35 -6.66
C ASP A 25 -15.43 -9.63 -5.83
N ASN A 26 -14.21 -9.93 -5.36
CA ASN A 26 -13.96 -11.07 -4.49
C ASN A 26 -14.40 -10.74 -3.06
N GLU A 27 -15.52 -11.33 -2.64
CA GLU A 27 -16.12 -11.16 -1.31
C GLU A 27 -15.59 -12.17 -0.26
N SER A 28 -14.51 -12.91 -0.56
CA SER A 28 -13.94 -13.86 0.40
C SER A 28 -13.29 -13.12 1.59
N LYS A 29 -13.29 -13.77 2.75
CA LYS A 29 -12.64 -13.24 3.97
C LYS A 29 -11.14 -13.02 3.77
N GLU A 30 -10.49 -13.81 2.93
CA GLU A 30 -9.09 -13.66 2.56
C GLU A 30 -8.86 -12.38 1.75
N ALA A 31 -9.77 -12.05 0.84
CA ALA A 31 -9.70 -10.82 0.06
C ALA A 31 -9.94 -9.57 0.93
N GLU A 32 -10.93 -9.62 1.82
CA GLU A 32 -11.16 -8.56 2.82
C GLU A 32 -9.91 -8.34 3.68
N LYS A 33 -9.38 -9.42 4.26
CA LYS A 33 -8.16 -9.38 5.09
C LYS A 33 -6.95 -8.85 4.33
N PHE A 34 -6.82 -9.14 3.03
CA PHE A 34 -5.75 -8.59 2.19
C PHE A 34 -5.79 -7.06 2.18
N TRP A 35 -6.96 -6.47 1.88
CA TRP A 35 -7.11 -5.02 1.78
C TRP A 35 -6.94 -4.33 3.14
N GLU A 36 -7.52 -4.90 4.20
CA GLU A 36 -7.31 -4.41 5.56
C GLU A 36 -5.84 -4.42 5.96
N SER A 37 -5.12 -5.49 5.62
CA SER A 37 -3.69 -5.63 5.94
C SER A 37 -2.84 -4.62 5.16
N LEU A 38 -3.13 -4.38 3.88
CA LEU A 38 -2.44 -3.36 3.08
C LEU A 38 -2.61 -1.96 3.70
N ILE A 39 -3.85 -1.60 4.03
CA ILE A 39 -4.16 -0.31 4.65
C ILE A 39 -3.47 -0.18 6.01
N SER A 40 -3.50 -1.24 6.82
CA SER A 40 -2.83 -1.28 8.13
C SER A 40 -1.31 -1.12 8.00
N ASP A 41 -0.67 -1.86 7.10
CA ASP A 41 0.78 -1.76 6.88
C ASP A 41 1.20 -0.37 6.39
N CYS A 42 0.45 0.23 5.47
CA CYS A 42 0.70 1.61 4.99
C CYS A 42 0.53 2.65 6.11
N ARG A 43 -0.52 2.52 6.93
CA ARG A 43 -0.74 3.38 8.10
C ARG A 43 0.39 3.24 9.12
N ASN A 44 0.81 2.02 9.42
CA ASN A 44 1.88 1.75 10.37
C ASN A 44 3.25 2.23 9.86
N LEU A 45 3.51 2.18 8.55
CA LEU A 45 4.71 2.75 7.96
C LEU A 45 4.75 4.26 8.14
N ARG A 46 3.69 4.97 7.70
CA ARG A 46 3.58 6.43 7.84
C ARG A 46 3.76 6.88 9.29
N LYS A 47 3.06 6.23 10.24
CA LYS A 47 3.08 6.59 11.67
C LYS A 47 4.48 6.65 12.29
N ARG A 48 5.44 5.89 11.76
CA ARG A 48 6.84 5.93 12.24
C ARG A 48 7.47 7.31 12.07
N TYR A 49 6.95 8.10 11.14
CA TYR A 49 7.47 9.42 10.77
C TYR A 49 6.59 10.56 11.27
N ASP A 50 5.57 10.31 12.10
CA ASP A 50 4.67 11.35 12.66
C ASP A 50 5.44 12.44 13.44
N HIS A 51 6.66 12.13 13.91
CA HIS A 51 7.54 13.05 14.61
C HIS A 51 8.35 13.98 13.68
N ASN A 52 8.37 13.72 12.37
CA ASN A 52 9.11 14.49 11.38
C ASN A 52 8.13 15.27 10.49
N GLU A 53 7.76 16.49 10.91
CA GLU A 53 6.74 17.32 10.26
C GLU A 53 7.04 17.67 8.79
N LEU A 54 8.32 17.66 8.39
CA LEU A 54 8.71 17.93 7.00
C LEU A 54 8.55 16.69 6.11
N PHE A 55 8.84 15.50 6.64
CA PHE A 55 8.82 14.26 5.86
C PHE A 55 7.48 13.51 5.94
N GLU A 56 6.75 13.66 7.05
CA GLU A 56 5.45 13.03 7.27
C GLU A 56 4.46 13.24 6.11
N PRO A 57 4.29 14.47 5.56
CA PRO A 57 3.33 14.68 4.48
C PRO A 57 3.70 13.90 3.22
N PHE A 58 5.00 13.77 2.95
CA PHE A 58 5.52 12.98 1.84
C PHE A 58 5.28 11.48 2.09
N ALA A 59 5.67 10.98 3.27
CA ALA A 59 5.47 9.58 3.65
C ALA A 59 3.98 9.19 3.58
N ARG A 60 3.08 10.08 4.04
CA ARG A 60 1.64 9.93 3.94
C ARG A 60 1.18 9.80 2.50
N LYS A 61 1.60 10.72 1.62
CA LYS A 61 1.20 10.72 0.22
C LYS A 61 1.64 9.43 -0.48
N ILE A 62 2.89 9.02 -0.31
CA ILE A 62 3.43 7.81 -0.94
C ILE A 62 2.73 6.52 -0.46
N CYS A 63 2.29 6.48 0.81
CA CYS A 63 1.48 5.36 1.30
C CYS A 63 0.07 5.33 0.69
N LEU A 64 -0.56 6.49 0.45
CA LEU A 64 -1.87 6.56 -0.21
C LEU A 64 -1.75 6.19 -1.69
N ASP A 65 -0.76 6.75 -2.38
CA ASP A 65 -0.48 6.44 -3.80
C ASP A 65 -0.23 4.93 -4.00
N LEU A 66 0.39 4.25 -3.02
CA LEU A 66 0.57 2.80 -3.06
C LEU A 66 -0.76 2.04 -2.97
N ILE A 67 -1.68 2.46 -2.10
CA ILE A 67 -2.99 1.82 -1.96
C ILE A 67 -3.75 1.96 -3.28
N ASP A 68 -3.76 3.15 -3.87
CA ASP A 68 -4.41 3.44 -5.14
C ASP A 68 -3.78 2.64 -6.30
N GLU A 69 -2.47 2.45 -6.29
CA GLU A 69 -1.78 1.64 -7.30
C GLU A 69 -2.14 0.14 -7.18
N ILE A 70 -2.21 -0.41 -5.96
CA ILE A 70 -2.66 -1.79 -5.77
C ILE A 70 -4.14 -1.95 -6.14
N ASP A 71 -4.98 -0.95 -5.86
CA ASP A 71 -6.37 -0.89 -6.31
C ASP A 71 -6.47 -0.95 -7.85
N ARG A 72 -5.83 0.01 -8.53
CA ARG A 72 -5.77 0.08 -9.99
C ARG A 72 -5.27 -1.23 -10.60
N ARG A 73 -4.25 -1.83 -9.99
CA ARG A 73 -3.69 -3.11 -10.42
C ARG A 73 -4.67 -4.27 -10.28
N ALA A 74 -5.49 -4.30 -9.22
CA ALA A 74 -6.54 -5.30 -9.08
C ALA A 74 -7.56 -5.23 -10.23
N VAL A 75 -7.93 -4.01 -10.66
CA VAL A 75 -8.81 -3.82 -11.82
C VAL A 75 -8.17 -4.36 -13.10
N GLU A 76 -6.91 -4.01 -13.36
CA GLU A 76 -6.23 -4.40 -14.60
C GLU A 76 -5.90 -5.90 -14.66
N LEU A 77 -5.51 -6.54 -13.55
CA LEU A 77 -5.22 -7.98 -13.51
C LEU A 77 -6.45 -8.85 -13.73
N HIS A 78 -7.62 -8.39 -13.28
CA HIS A 78 -8.88 -9.14 -13.34
C HIS A 78 -9.84 -8.61 -14.41
N LYS A 79 -9.32 -7.77 -15.32
CA LYS A 79 -10.05 -7.27 -16.48
C LYS A 79 -10.30 -8.45 -17.42
N LYS A 80 -11.54 -8.95 -17.44
CA LYS A 80 -11.96 -9.93 -18.46
C LYS A 80 -11.84 -9.25 -19.82
N GLU A 81 -11.06 -9.83 -20.74
CA GLU A 81 -11.15 -9.48 -22.15
C GLU A 81 -12.61 -9.65 -22.56
N ARG A 82 -13.28 -8.52 -22.86
CA ARG A 82 -14.67 -8.47 -23.31
C ARG A 82 -14.71 -8.63 -24.81
#